data_AF-A0AAW2F8S0-F1
#
_entry.id   AF-A0AAW2F8S0-F1
#
_cell.length_a   1.000
_cell.length_b   1.000
_cell.length_c   1.000
_cell.angle_alpha   90.00
_cell.angle_beta   90.00
_cell.angle_gamma   90.00
#
_symmetry.space_group_name_H-M   'P 1'
#
loop_
_entity.id
_entity.type
_entity.pdbx_description
1 polymer ?
#
loop_
_entity_poly.entity_id
_entity_poly.type
_entity_poly.pdbx_seq_one_letter_code
_entity_poly.pdbx_strand_id
1 'polypeptide(L)'
;MHRVLSFQMSRNIGESSEYVTKRLCFSFLFSVGFLCLLCGFLLGRFVVERSLEAQAQKLRGELAGNGLQSIEYLQQLMLQELENAPFDYDHTITNQLDEDMRRISGLLSNLSFVHKVSKRASCICATIRGLREPDRYIIFSVDENGISIALELARVLDRLSTAHNWKPRRSLVFCVSFLSSNICPQTVLKFVWRKAVAYTTVHDHFVRGNNHMALSGSDVMRSIAVEAIKTIPGDNNWTHLEHEAYGPRLPLDIPQVICSFNDNNFAYRHDIQNSRLRDVTLAQMISQTIWRLSESTVIQWDPKYFNNTINKILESIDTDRFQDAKVKLIKTLKILLTAVKALNAEIDAAENVQILHARMWNDLILDLDKALLCPDKIDSHSKTDLTMFRESISESTTLAYLNQITKCYENAIQILQERTS
;
A
#
# COMPACT_ATOMS: atom_id res chain seq x y z
N MET A 1 -107.26 -60.02 26.76
CA MET A 1 -107.42 -59.86 25.31
C MET A 1 -106.36 -58.90 24.80
N HIS A 2 -105.59 -59.36 23.80
CA HIS A 2 -104.95 -58.61 22.69
C HIS A 2 -104.42 -57.18 22.94
N ARG A 3 -103.09 -56.99 22.83
CA ARG A 3 -102.33 -56.46 21.64
C ARG A 3 -102.53 -54.93 21.50
N VAL A 4 -101.55 -54.06 21.24
CA VAL A 4 -100.44 -54.17 20.28
C VAL A 4 -99.66 -52.83 20.24
N LEU A 5 -98.33 -52.89 19.98
CA LEU A 5 -97.42 -51.92 19.30
C LEU A 5 -97.22 -50.51 19.93
N SER A 6 -96.08 -49.81 19.85
CA SER A 6 -94.74 -50.01 19.25
C SER A 6 -93.86 -48.75 19.52
N PHE A 7 -92.60 -48.78 19.03
CA PHE A 7 -91.65 -47.67 18.72
C PHE A 7 -90.82 -47.06 19.88
N GLN A 8 -89.49 -46.83 19.80
CA GLN A 8 -88.50 -47.00 18.72
C GLN A 8 -87.06 -47.00 19.32
N MET A 9 -86.11 -47.67 18.64
CA MET A 9 -84.65 -47.65 18.88
C MET A 9 -84.02 -46.24 18.82
N SER A 10 -82.95 -46.01 19.59
CA SER A 10 -81.80 -45.25 19.08
C SER A 10 -80.48 -45.85 19.55
N ARG A 11 -79.57 -46.01 18.59
CA ARG A 11 -78.34 -46.81 18.60
C ARG A 11 -77.21 -45.84 18.25
N ASN A 12 -76.49 -45.31 19.24
CA ASN A 12 -75.30 -44.47 19.01
C ASN A 12 -74.02 -45.26 19.30
N ILE A 13 -73.64 -46.14 18.36
CA ILE A 13 -72.30 -46.76 18.31
C ILE A 13 -71.41 -46.04 17.28
N GLY A 14 -71.92 -45.00 16.60
CA GLY A 14 -71.22 -44.22 15.56
C GLY A 14 -70.57 -42.91 16.03
N GLU A 15 -70.88 -42.39 17.21
CA GLU A 15 -70.35 -41.07 17.64
C GLU A 15 -68.92 -41.15 18.18
N SER A 16 -68.53 -42.25 18.84
CA SER A 16 -67.20 -42.35 19.46
C SER A 16 -66.05 -42.47 18.45
N SER A 17 -66.26 -43.08 17.28
CA SER A 17 -65.23 -43.22 16.23
C SER A 17 -64.95 -41.92 15.49
N GLU A 18 -65.94 -41.04 15.34
CA GLU A 18 -65.82 -39.75 14.67
C GLU A 18 -65.03 -38.74 15.50
N TYR A 19 -65.23 -38.73 16.83
CA TYR A 19 -64.43 -37.90 17.73
C TYR A 19 -62.96 -38.33 17.79
N VAL A 20 -62.69 -39.65 17.71
CA VAL A 20 -61.32 -40.19 17.69
C VAL A 20 -60.62 -39.87 16.37
N THR A 21 -61.30 -40.00 15.23
CA THR A 21 -60.72 -39.66 13.91
C THR A 21 -60.49 -38.16 13.73
N LYS A 22 -61.38 -37.29 14.21
CA LYS A 22 -61.18 -35.83 14.19
C LYS A 22 -59.97 -35.41 15.04
N ARG A 23 -59.82 -35.96 16.26
CA ARG A 23 -58.65 -35.69 17.12
C ARG A 23 -57.34 -36.20 16.51
N LEU A 24 -57.34 -37.41 15.95
CA LEU A 24 -56.18 -37.96 15.25
C LEU A 24 -55.79 -37.11 14.04
N CYS A 25 -56.76 -36.57 13.30
CA CYS A 25 -56.52 -35.68 12.17
C CYS A 25 -55.89 -34.35 12.62
N PHE A 26 -56.40 -33.71 13.68
CA PHE A 26 -55.78 -32.52 14.24
C PHE A 26 -54.37 -32.78 14.76
N SER A 27 -54.16 -33.87 15.51
CA SER A 27 -52.82 -34.24 15.99
C SER A 27 -51.84 -34.52 14.85
N PHE A 28 -52.29 -35.12 13.74
CA PHE A 28 -51.47 -35.32 12.54
C PHE A 28 -51.14 -34.00 11.83
N LEU A 29 -52.11 -33.10 11.67
CA LEU A 29 -51.85 -31.78 11.09
C LEU A 29 -50.90 -30.95 11.95
N PHE A 30 -51.04 -31.01 13.28
CA PHE A 30 -50.11 -30.36 14.20
C PHE A 30 -48.73 -31.00 14.17
N SER A 31 -48.59 -32.32 14.05
CA SER A 31 -47.29 -32.98 13.97
C SER A 31 -46.56 -32.68 12.66
N VAL A 32 -47.28 -32.67 11.53
CA VAL A 32 -46.74 -32.27 10.23
C VAL A 32 -46.37 -30.78 10.25
N GLY A 33 -47.23 -29.91 10.79
CA GLY A 33 -46.93 -28.49 10.94
C GLY A 33 -45.70 -28.24 11.81
N PHE A 34 -45.58 -28.95 12.93
CA PHE A 34 -44.42 -28.89 13.81
C PHE A 34 -43.14 -29.38 13.12
N LEU A 35 -43.21 -30.49 12.38
CA LEU A 35 -42.09 -30.99 11.57
C LEU A 35 -41.66 -29.98 10.49
N CYS A 36 -42.62 -29.36 9.79
CA CYS A 36 -42.31 -28.31 8.81
C CYS A 36 -41.63 -27.09 9.45
N LEU A 37 -42.10 -26.66 10.64
CA LEU A 37 -41.48 -25.56 11.37
C LEU A 37 -40.07 -25.93 11.87
N LEU A 38 -39.88 -27.14 12.38
CA LEU A 38 -38.58 -27.63 12.84
C LEU A 38 -37.60 -27.76 11.68
N CYS A 39 -38.01 -28.37 10.56
CA CYS A 39 -37.20 -28.47 9.35
C CYS A 39 -36.88 -27.09 8.77
N GLY A 40 -37.83 -26.17 8.72
CA GLY A 40 -37.61 -24.79 8.29
C GLY A 40 -36.62 -24.04 9.17
N PHE A 41 -36.72 -24.20 10.49
CA PHE A 41 -35.78 -23.62 11.45
C PHE A 41 -34.36 -24.19 11.29
N LEU A 42 -34.22 -25.52 11.18
CA LEU A 42 -32.92 -26.17 11.01
C LEU A 42 -32.28 -25.83 9.67
N LEU A 43 -33.05 -25.79 8.57
CA LEU A 43 -32.57 -25.36 7.26
C LEU A 43 -32.16 -23.88 7.27
N GLY A 44 -32.96 -23.01 7.88
CA GLY A 44 -32.62 -21.60 8.04
C GLY A 44 -31.31 -21.41 8.81
N ARG A 45 -31.14 -22.13 9.94
CA ARG A 45 -29.91 -22.10 10.71
C ARG A 45 -28.71 -22.60 9.91
N PHE A 46 -28.84 -23.73 9.21
CA PHE A 46 -27.76 -24.30 8.40
C PHE A 46 -27.34 -23.37 7.27
N VAL A 47 -28.30 -22.72 6.58
CA VAL A 47 -28.01 -21.75 5.52
C VAL A 47 -27.27 -20.54 6.09
N VAL A 48 -27.70 -20.01 7.25
CA VAL A 48 -27.03 -18.89 7.91
C VAL A 48 -25.61 -19.28 8.33
N GLU A 49 -25.43 -20.42 9.00
CA GLU A 49 -24.14 -20.90 9.47
C GLU A 49 -23.17 -21.12 8.29
N ARG A 50 -23.61 -21.79 7.23
CA ARG A 50 -22.81 -21.98 6.02
C ARG A 50 -22.48 -20.67 5.32
N SER A 51 -23.39 -19.69 5.31
CA SER A 51 -23.13 -18.37 4.74
C SER A 51 -22.07 -17.60 5.54
N LEU A 52 -22.11 -17.69 6.87
CA LEU A 52 -21.11 -17.09 7.76
C LEU A 52 -19.75 -17.75 7.61
N GLU A 53 -19.71 -19.09 7.54
CA GLU A 53 -18.48 -19.85 7.29
C GLU A 53 -17.87 -19.50 5.94
N ALA A 54 -18.67 -19.46 4.87
CA ALA A 54 -18.21 -19.09 3.54
C ALA A 54 -17.68 -17.64 3.51
N GLN A 55 -18.35 -16.72 4.20
CA GLN A 55 -17.89 -15.33 4.34
C GLN A 55 -16.57 -15.25 5.13
N ALA A 56 -16.44 -16.03 6.21
CA ALA A 56 -15.21 -16.09 7.00
C ALA A 56 -14.05 -16.69 6.19
N GLN A 57 -14.29 -17.76 5.41
CA GLN A 57 -13.29 -18.35 4.52
C GLN A 57 -12.86 -17.37 3.42
N LYS A 58 -13.82 -16.65 2.80
CA LYS A 58 -13.51 -15.61 1.82
C LYS A 58 -12.65 -14.51 2.43
N LEU A 59 -13.01 -14.03 3.62
CA LEU A 59 -12.26 -12.99 4.33
C LEU A 59 -10.85 -13.45 4.72
N ARG A 60 -10.69 -14.70 5.15
CA ARG A 60 -9.36 -15.31 5.40
C ARG A 60 -8.52 -15.37 4.13
N GLY A 61 -9.12 -15.74 3.00
CA GLY A 61 -8.44 -15.74 1.69
C GLY A 61 -7.99 -14.35 1.27
N GLU A 62 -8.84 -13.34 1.46
CA GLU A 62 -8.52 -11.93 1.15
C GLU A 62 -7.48 -11.29 2.08
N LEU A 63 -7.26 -11.86 3.27
CA LEU A 63 -6.27 -11.40 4.24
C LEU A 63 -4.96 -12.20 4.17
N ALA A 64 -4.94 -13.32 3.45
CA ALA A 64 -3.77 -14.19 3.33
C ALA A 64 -2.56 -13.44 2.76
N GLY A 65 -1.39 -13.64 3.38
CA GLY A 65 -0.17 -12.90 3.04
C GLY A 65 -0.36 -11.38 3.10
N ASN A 66 -1.07 -10.88 4.11
CA ASN A 66 -1.39 -9.45 4.28
C ASN A 66 -2.26 -8.87 3.14
N GLY A 67 -3.03 -9.73 2.47
CA GLY A 67 -3.86 -9.41 1.30
C GLY A 67 -3.11 -9.42 -0.04
N LEU A 68 -1.81 -9.74 -0.03
CA LEU A 68 -1.02 -9.82 -1.26
C LEU A 68 -1.15 -11.19 -1.94
N GLN A 69 -1.29 -12.27 -1.17
CA GLN A 69 -1.27 -13.63 -1.72
C GLN A 69 -2.45 -13.90 -2.67
N SER A 70 -3.64 -13.37 -2.37
CA SER A 70 -4.82 -13.53 -3.22
C SER A 70 -4.71 -12.86 -4.60
N ILE A 71 -3.77 -11.91 -4.75
CA ILE A 71 -3.60 -11.09 -5.95
C ILE A 71 -2.21 -11.21 -6.56
N GLU A 72 -1.40 -12.16 -6.09
CA GLU A 72 -0.03 -12.39 -6.56
C GLU A 72 0.02 -12.65 -8.08
N TYR A 73 -0.97 -13.37 -8.62
CA TYR A 73 -1.05 -13.61 -10.06
C TYR A 73 -1.24 -12.31 -10.87
N LEU A 74 -1.98 -11.32 -10.34
CA LEU A 74 -2.15 -10.00 -10.99
C LEU A 74 -0.85 -9.19 -10.93
N GLN A 75 -0.14 -9.30 -9.81
CA GLN A 75 1.17 -8.65 -9.63
C GLN A 75 2.20 -9.19 -10.65
N GLN A 76 2.22 -10.50 -10.87
CA GLN A 76 3.08 -11.14 -11.89
C GLN A 76 2.66 -10.75 -13.31
N LEU A 77 1.35 -10.74 -13.59
CA LEU A 77 0.81 -10.31 -14.88
C LEU A 77 1.18 -8.85 -15.19
N MET A 78 1.13 -7.96 -14.19
CA MET A 78 1.57 -6.57 -14.32
C MET A 78 3.03 -6.47 -14.76
N LEU A 79 3.92 -7.27 -14.15
CA LEU A 79 5.34 -7.28 -14.49
C LEU A 79 5.58 -7.73 -15.93
N GLN A 80 4.86 -8.76 -16.37
CA GLN A 80 4.93 -9.27 -17.74
C GLN A 80 4.39 -8.25 -18.77
N GLU A 81 3.29 -7.57 -18.46
CA GLU A 81 2.75 -6.51 -19.32
C GLU A 81 3.73 -5.32 -19.43
N LEU A 82 4.38 -4.94 -18.33
CA LEU A 82 5.40 -3.88 -18.32
C LEU A 82 6.65 -4.27 -19.11
N GLU A 83 7.08 -5.53 -19.06
CA GLU A 83 8.22 -6.02 -19.85
C GLU A 83 7.98 -5.91 -21.36
N ASN A 84 6.73 -6.09 -21.77
CA ASN A 84 6.30 -6.00 -23.17
C ASN A 84 5.85 -4.59 -23.59
N ALA A 85 5.82 -3.62 -22.68
CA ALA A 85 5.39 -2.27 -22.98
C ALA A 85 6.38 -1.53 -23.91
N PRO A 86 5.90 -0.62 -24.76
CA PRO A 86 6.71 0.06 -25.76
C PRO A 86 7.62 1.15 -25.17
N PHE A 87 7.15 1.89 -24.15
CA PHE A 87 7.81 3.08 -23.59
C PHE A 87 8.23 4.10 -24.68
N ASP A 88 7.38 4.30 -25.68
CA ASP A 88 7.65 5.05 -26.92
C ASP A 88 7.16 6.51 -26.89
N TYR A 89 7.09 7.11 -25.70
CA TYR A 89 6.71 8.52 -25.59
C TYR A 89 7.83 9.42 -26.11
N ASP A 90 7.80 9.73 -27.40
CA ASP A 90 8.65 10.74 -28.02
C ASP A 90 8.20 12.13 -27.56
N HIS A 91 8.97 12.72 -26.63
CA HIS A 91 8.86 14.14 -26.35
C HIS A 91 9.55 14.91 -27.48
N THR A 92 8.76 15.46 -28.40
CA THR A 92 9.27 16.51 -29.28
C THR A 92 9.48 17.76 -28.43
N ILE A 93 10.74 18.18 -28.27
CA ILE A 93 11.13 19.48 -27.69
C ILE A 93 10.69 20.59 -28.66
N THR A 94 9.38 20.73 -28.84
CA THR A 94 8.76 21.86 -29.51
C THR A 94 8.08 22.70 -28.44
N ASN A 95 8.01 24.02 -28.64
CA ASN A 95 7.49 25.00 -27.70
C ASN A 95 5.96 24.88 -27.42
N GLN A 96 5.40 23.67 -27.43
CA GLN A 96 3.97 23.36 -27.37
C GLN A 96 3.59 22.60 -26.09
N LEU A 97 4.09 23.06 -24.94
CA LEU A 97 3.72 22.57 -23.60
C LEU A 97 2.21 22.34 -23.45
N ASP A 98 1.40 23.28 -23.94
CA ASP A 98 -0.06 23.18 -23.86
C ASP A 98 -0.66 22.04 -24.70
N GLU A 99 -0.04 21.69 -25.82
CA GLU A 99 -0.47 20.59 -26.69
C GLU A 99 -0.13 19.24 -26.04
N ASP A 100 1.09 19.09 -25.53
CA ASP A 100 1.52 17.89 -24.80
C ASP A 100 0.64 17.68 -23.55
N MET A 101 0.34 18.75 -22.82
CA MET A 101 -0.57 18.68 -21.69
C MET A 101 -1.98 18.25 -22.10
N ARG A 102 -2.52 18.76 -23.23
CA ARG A 102 -3.84 18.32 -23.72
C ARG A 102 -3.81 16.86 -24.14
N ARG A 103 -2.75 16.43 -24.84
CA ARG A 103 -2.56 15.04 -25.29
C ARG A 103 -2.52 14.08 -24.11
N ILE A 104 -1.67 14.33 -23.12
CA ILE A 104 -1.53 13.48 -21.92
C ILE A 104 -2.79 13.51 -21.06
N SER A 105 -3.41 14.68 -20.89
CA SER A 105 -4.69 14.77 -20.17
C SER A 105 -5.76 13.92 -20.86
N GLY A 106 -5.81 13.94 -22.20
CA GLY A 106 -6.72 13.10 -22.99
C GLY A 106 -6.42 11.61 -22.83
N LEU A 107 -5.15 11.22 -22.92
CA LEU A 107 -4.71 9.83 -22.73
C LEU A 107 -5.14 9.30 -21.34
N LEU A 108 -4.87 10.05 -20.28
CA LEU A 108 -5.22 9.65 -18.91
C LEU A 108 -6.74 9.66 -18.66
N SER A 109 -7.48 10.60 -19.27
CA SER A 109 -8.94 10.67 -19.12
C SER A 109 -9.67 9.54 -19.85
N ASN A 110 -9.04 8.95 -20.88
CA ASN A 110 -9.60 7.83 -21.63
C ASN A 110 -9.42 6.48 -20.92
N LEU A 111 -8.60 6.41 -19.87
CA LEU A 111 -8.42 5.18 -19.10
C LEU A 111 -9.65 4.95 -18.21
N SER A 112 -10.24 3.77 -18.31
CA SER A 112 -11.52 3.43 -17.68
C SER A 112 -11.50 3.49 -16.14
N PHE A 113 -10.36 3.18 -15.53
CA PHE A 113 -10.17 3.19 -14.08
C PHE A 113 -9.84 4.58 -13.49
N VAL A 114 -9.53 5.57 -14.34
CA VAL A 114 -9.25 6.95 -13.90
C VAL A 114 -10.55 7.67 -13.61
N HIS A 115 -10.67 8.23 -12.40
CA HIS A 115 -11.89 8.88 -11.94
C HIS A 115 -11.91 10.37 -12.22
N LYS A 116 -10.74 11.01 -12.15
CA LYS A 116 -10.62 12.46 -12.33
C LYS A 116 -9.23 12.81 -12.85
N VAL A 117 -9.19 13.65 -13.87
CA VAL A 117 -7.96 14.31 -14.33
C VAL A 117 -8.09 15.81 -14.04
N SER A 118 -7.04 16.41 -13.49
CA SER A 118 -6.96 17.85 -13.25
C SER A 118 -5.65 18.42 -13.77
N LYS A 119 -5.73 19.50 -14.55
CA LYS A 119 -4.60 20.31 -14.99
C LYS A 119 -4.40 21.48 -14.03
N ARG A 120 -3.17 21.70 -13.56
CA ARG A 120 -2.83 22.89 -12.76
C ARG A 120 -1.35 23.22 -12.94
N ALA A 121 -1.06 24.48 -13.25
CA ALA A 121 0.28 24.91 -13.69
C ALA A 121 0.78 24.00 -14.83
N SER A 122 2.00 23.49 -14.72
CA SER A 122 2.61 22.52 -15.64
C SER A 122 2.58 21.08 -15.10
N CYS A 123 1.64 20.71 -14.20
CA CYS A 123 1.36 19.30 -13.85
C CYS A 123 -0.05 18.88 -14.29
N ILE A 124 -0.18 17.59 -14.63
CA ILE A 124 -1.46 16.88 -14.76
C ILE A 124 -1.55 15.86 -13.63
N CYS A 125 -2.64 15.90 -12.87
CA CYS A 125 -2.94 14.88 -11.86
C CYS A 125 -4.09 13.99 -12.33
N ALA A 126 -3.86 12.68 -12.45
CA ALA A 126 -4.91 11.68 -12.63
C ALA A 126 -5.13 10.92 -11.31
N THR A 127 -6.37 10.90 -10.83
CA THR A 127 -6.77 10.25 -9.59
C THR A 127 -7.58 8.99 -9.88
N ILE A 128 -7.16 7.88 -9.28
CA ILE A 128 -7.84 6.59 -9.27
C ILE A 128 -8.34 6.35 -7.85
N ARG A 129 -9.64 6.09 -7.70
CA ARG A 129 -10.26 5.92 -6.39
C ARG A 129 -10.07 4.47 -5.90
N GLY A 130 -9.55 4.33 -4.68
CA GLY A 130 -9.41 3.05 -4.01
C GLY A 130 -10.75 2.45 -3.57
N LEU A 131 -10.80 1.13 -3.41
CA LEU A 131 -12.01 0.39 -3.05
C LEU A 131 -12.29 0.39 -1.54
N ARG A 132 -11.27 0.18 -0.70
CA ARG A 132 -11.44 0.01 0.77
C ARG A 132 -10.99 1.24 1.56
N GLU A 133 -9.93 1.90 1.10
CA GLU A 133 -9.34 3.09 1.72
C GLU A 133 -9.28 4.22 0.68
N PRO A 134 -10.44 4.69 0.16
CA PRO A 134 -10.49 5.70 -0.90
C PRO A 134 -9.91 7.06 -0.46
N ASP A 135 -9.77 7.30 0.84
CA ASP A 135 -9.24 8.53 1.40
C ASP A 135 -7.75 8.46 1.75
N ARG A 136 -7.08 7.33 1.49
CA ARG A 136 -5.62 7.19 1.61
C ARG A 136 -5.02 7.20 0.21
N TYR A 137 -3.99 8.02 0.00
CA TYR A 137 -3.45 8.28 -1.34
C TYR A 137 -2.00 7.84 -1.48
N ILE A 138 -1.68 7.14 -2.56
CA ILE A 138 -0.30 6.91 -3.00
C ILE A 138 -0.08 7.84 -4.19
N ILE A 139 0.84 8.78 -4.03
CA ILE A 139 1.14 9.76 -5.06
C ILE A 139 2.35 9.24 -5.82
N PHE A 140 2.17 8.90 -7.09
CA PHE A 140 3.25 8.66 -8.01
C PHE A 140 3.51 9.92 -8.83
N SER A 141 4.69 10.49 -8.64
CA SER A 141 5.14 11.68 -9.35
C SER A 141 6.22 11.33 -10.37
N VAL A 142 6.18 12.00 -11.51
CA VAL A 142 7.28 11.99 -12.48
C VAL A 142 7.54 13.40 -12.98
N ASP A 143 8.80 13.67 -13.31
CA ASP A 143 9.22 14.80 -14.11
C ASP A 143 9.12 14.47 -15.62
N GLU A 144 9.61 15.38 -16.45
CA GLU A 144 9.61 15.28 -17.92
C GLU A 144 10.20 13.96 -18.44
N ASN A 145 11.25 13.44 -17.78
CA ASN A 145 11.94 12.23 -18.23
C ASN A 145 11.17 10.96 -17.83
N GLY A 146 10.36 11.01 -16.77
CA GLY A 146 9.56 9.87 -16.30
C GLY A 146 8.15 9.77 -16.89
N ILE A 147 7.77 10.63 -17.84
CA ILE A 147 6.41 10.66 -18.40
C ILE A 147 6.05 9.32 -19.07
N SER A 148 6.96 8.73 -19.84
CA SER A 148 6.77 7.42 -20.51
C SER A 148 6.39 6.34 -19.49
N ILE A 149 7.13 6.27 -18.39
CA ILE A 149 6.93 5.32 -17.29
C ILE A 149 5.53 5.50 -16.68
N ALA A 150 5.13 6.74 -16.39
CA ALA A 150 3.82 7.03 -15.81
C ALA A 150 2.65 6.63 -16.73
N LEU A 151 2.77 6.92 -18.03
CA LEU A 151 1.75 6.59 -19.01
C LEU A 151 1.62 5.07 -19.21
N GLU A 152 2.73 4.36 -19.38
CA GLU A 152 2.71 2.91 -19.56
C GLU A 152 2.20 2.18 -18.31
N LEU A 153 2.64 2.60 -17.13
CA LEU A 153 2.13 2.03 -15.89
C LEU A 153 0.61 2.26 -15.76
N ALA A 154 0.12 3.47 -16.04
CA ALA A 154 -1.31 3.75 -15.99
C ALA A 154 -2.11 2.90 -17.00
N ARG A 155 -1.57 2.68 -18.21
CA ARG A 155 -2.19 1.80 -19.23
C ARG A 155 -2.23 0.34 -18.78
N VAL A 156 -1.14 -0.19 -18.22
CA VAL A 156 -1.11 -1.57 -17.70
C VAL A 156 -2.10 -1.75 -16.56
N LEU A 157 -2.17 -0.80 -15.62
CA LEU A 157 -3.13 -0.86 -14.52
C LEU A 157 -4.59 -0.77 -15.01
N ASP A 158 -4.87 0.01 -16.06
CA ASP A 158 -6.20 0.07 -16.68
C ASP A 158 -6.58 -1.27 -17.31
N ARG A 159 -5.65 -1.95 -18.00
CA ARG A 159 -5.87 -3.31 -18.54
C ARG A 159 -6.17 -4.31 -17.43
N LEU A 160 -5.41 -4.28 -16.33
CA LEU A 160 -5.69 -5.14 -15.18
C LEU A 160 -7.07 -4.86 -14.58
N SER A 161 -7.43 -3.57 -14.43
CA SER A 161 -8.72 -3.16 -13.93
C SER A 161 -9.88 -3.63 -14.82
N THR A 162 -9.73 -3.52 -16.14
CA THR A 162 -10.79 -3.89 -17.10
C THR A 162 -10.92 -5.40 -17.29
N ALA A 163 -9.80 -6.12 -17.41
CA ALA A 163 -9.79 -7.55 -17.67
C ALA A 163 -10.14 -8.39 -16.43
N HIS A 164 -9.72 -7.94 -15.24
CA HIS A 164 -9.86 -8.71 -14.00
C HIS A 164 -10.79 -8.07 -12.97
N ASN A 165 -11.47 -6.96 -13.32
CA ASN A 165 -12.29 -6.17 -12.39
C ASN A 165 -11.51 -5.78 -11.12
N TRP A 166 -10.19 -5.62 -11.25
CA TRP A 166 -9.32 -5.23 -10.15
C TRP A 166 -9.46 -3.72 -9.89
N LYS A 167 -9.45 -3.35 -8.61
CA LYS A 167 -9.35 -1.96 -8.18
C LYS A 167 -8.39 -1.87 -7.00
N PRO A 168 -7.54 -0.83 -6.94
CA PRO A 168 -6.59 -0.72 -5.86
C PRO A 168 -7.32 -0.56 -4.52
N ARG A 169 -6.75 -1.09 -3.44
CA ARG A 169 -7.31 -0.92 -2.10
C ARG A 169 -7.29 0.56 -1.68
N ARG A 170 -6.18 1.25 -1.93
CA ARG A 170 -5.96 2.68 -1.66
C ARG A 170 -6.07 3.50 -2.94
N SER A 171 -6.32 4.80 -2.83
CA SER A 171 -6.39 5.67 -4.00
C SER A 171 -4.99 5.93 -4.57
N LEU A 172 -4.87 5.97 -5.89
CA LEU A 172 -3.62 6.29 -6.58
C LEU A 172 -3.74 7.68 -7.23
N VAL A 173 -2.66 8.45 -7.21
CA VAL A 173 -2.56 9.75 -7.89
C VAL A 173 -1.32 9.75 -8.74
N PHE A 174 -1.48 9.81 -10.06
CA PHE A 174 -0.39 10.05 -11.01
C PHE A 174 -0.27 11.56 -11.20
N CYS A 175 0.83 12.20 -10.76
CA CYS A 175 1.15 13.59 -11.13
C CYS A 175 2.32 13.58 -12.11
N VAL A 176 2.06 14.11 -13.31
CA VAL A 176 3.03 14.21 -14.40
C VAL A 176 3.42 15.67 -14.56
N SER A 177 4.65 16.02 -14.18
CA SER A 177 5.23 17.36 -14.37
C SER A 177 5.90 17.45 -15.73
N PHE A 178 5.63 18.54 -16.45
CA PHE A 178 6.22 18.84 -17.76
C PHE A 178 7.43 19.78 -17.66
N LEU A 179 7.93 19.97 -16.44
CA LEU A 179 9.14 20.72 -16.17
C LEU A 179 10.16 19.76 -15.56
N SER A 180 11.44 20.03 -15.81
CA SER A 180 12.55 19.27 -15.23
C SER A 180 12.59 19.30 -13.71
N SER A 181 11.96 20.30 -13.08
CA SER A 181 11.73 20.32 -11.63
C SER A 181 10.39 19.68 -11.28
N ASN A 182 10.39 18.92 -10.18
CA ASN A 182 9.19 18.26 -9.69
C ASN A 182 8.25 19.26 -8.98
N ILE A 183 7.26 19.78 -9.71
CA ILE A 183 6.29 20.78 -9.20
C ILE A 183 5.02 20.11 -8.66
N CYS A 184 4.93 18.79 -8.77
CA CYS A 184 3.81 17.99 -8.29
C CYS A 184 3.46 18.25 -6.81
N PRO A 185 4.43 18.35 -5.87
CA PRO A 185 4.12 18.63 -4.46
C PRO A 185 3.35 19.93 -4.24
N GLN A 186 3.62 20.96 -5.05
CA GLN A 186 2.96 22.27 -4.96
C GLN A 186 1.56 22.25 -5.59
N THR A 187 1.33 21.29 -6.48
CA THR A 187 0.15 21.25 -7.34
C THR A 187 -0.96 20.36 -6.78
N VAL A 188 -0.56 19.25 -6.13
CA VAL A 188 -1.47 18.31 -5.46
C VAL A 188 -2.33 19.02 -4.42
N LEU A 189 -3.60 18.64 -4.35
CA LEU A 189 -4.55 19.27 -3.44
C LEU A 189 -4.15 19.03 -1.99
N LYS A 190 -4.21 20.08 -1.15
CA LYS A 190 -3.78 20.02 0.27
C LYS A 190 -4.45 18.90 1.06
N PHE A 191 -5.70 18.53 0.75
CA PHE A 191 -6.37 17.44 1.44
C PHE A 191 -5.82 16.06 1.03
N VAL A 192 -5.40 15.88 -0.22
CA VAL A 192 -4.72 14.67 -0.70
C VAL A 192 -3.37 14.56 -0.02
N TRP A 193 -2.62 15.67 0.01
CA TRP A 193 -1.32 15.76 0.68
C TRP A 193 -1.37 15.30 2.13
N ARG A 194 -2.35 15.78 2.90
CA ARG A 194 -2.52 15.41 4.33
C ARG A 194 -2.89 13.95 4.57
N LYS A 195 -3.37 13.24 3.55
CA LYS A 195 -3.78 11.83 3.63
C LYS A 195 -2.92 10.93 2.74
N ALA A 196 -1.78 11.43 2.28
CA ALA A 196 -0.85 10.67 1.49
C ALA A 196 -0.17 9.62 2.39
N VAL A 197 -0.20 8.38 1.93
CA VAL A 197 0.51 7.24 2.52
C VAL A 197 1.97 7.27 2.09
N ALA A 198 2.22 7.58 0.82
CA ALA A 198 3.56 7.68 0.29
C ALA A 198 3.60 8.63 -0.92
N TYR A 199 4.73 9.30 -1.06
CA TYR A 199 5.15 10.01 -2.25
C TYR A 199 6.22 9.18 -2.96
N THR A 200 5.85 8.54 -4.06
CA THR A 200 6.75 7.75 -4.89
C THR A 200 7.15 8.58 -6.11
N THR A 201 8.42 8.57 -6.49
CA THR A 201 8.88 9.28 -7.69
C THR A 201 9.96 8.51 -8.41
N VAL A 202 10.01 8.69 -9.72
CA VAL A 202 11.20 8.34 -10.52
C VAL A 202 11.99 9.63 -10.72
N HIS A 203 13.31 9.56 -10.55
CA HIS A 203 14.20 10.67 -10.87
C HIS A 203 15.35 10.17 -11.73
N ASP A 204 15.64 10.90 -12.81
CA ASP A 204 16.57 10.44 -13.84
C ASP A 204 18.04 10.65 -13.46
N HIS A 205 18.33 11.51 -12.46
CA HIS A 205 19.71 11.96 -12.22
C HIS A 205 20.08 11.99 -10.74
N PHE A 206 20.93 11.06 -10.31
CA PHE A 206 21.87 11.30 -9.21
C PHE A 206 23.30 11.23 -9.75
N VAL A 207 24.09 12.24 -9.42
CA VAL A 207 25.39 12.54 -10.07
C VAL A 207 26.54 11.64 -9.58
N ARG A 208 26.26 10.59 -8.78
CA ARG A 208 27.35 9.82 -8.14
C ARG A 208 27.00 8.36 -7.89
N GLY A 209 27.51 7.48 -8.75
CA GLY A 209 27.72 6.08 -8.46
C GLY A 209 27.68 5.18 -9.70
N ASN A 210 28.22 3.98 -9.50
CA ASN A 210 28.45 2.99 -10.54
C ASN A 210 27.11 2.63 -11.18
N ASN A 211 26.91 2.82 -12.50
CA ASN A 211 25.83 2.38 -13.41
C ASN A 211 24.75 1.39 -12.90
N HIS A 212 24.11 1.65 -11.76
CA HIS A 212 23.20 0.75 -11.07
C HIS A 212 21.96 1.52 -10.62
N MET A 213 20.88 0.78 -10.40
CA MET A 213 19.63 1.31 -9.85
C MET A 213 19.86 1.76 -8.40
N ALA A 214 19.23 2.86 -8.02
CA ALA A 214 19.38 3.48 -6.71
C ALA A 214 18.01 3.78 -6.10
N LEU A 215 17.94 3.60 -4.78
CA LEU A 215 16.74 3.86 -3.99
C LEU A 215 17.06 4.79 -2.81
N SER A 216 16.32 5.89 -2.71
CA SER A 216 16.34 6.82 -1.57
C SER A 216 14.93 7.08 -1.05
N GLY A 217 14.83 7.73 0.10
CA GLY A 217 13.55 8.09 0.68
C GLY A 217 13.56 8.09 2.21
N SER A 218 12.35 8.06 2.77
CA SER A 218 12.11 7.84 4.19
C SER A 218 12.43 6.40 4.58
N ASP A 219 12.77 6.19 5.86
CA ASP A 219 13.35 4.93 6.31
C ASP A 219 12.36 3.76 6.17
N VAL A 220 11.08 3.98 6.46
CA VAL A 220 10.05 2.94 6.33
C VAL A 220 9.71 2.68 4.86
N MET A 221 9.44 3.72 4.08
CA MET A 221 9.05 3.55 2.67
C MET A 221 10.16 2.95 1.82
N ARG A 222 11.43 3.31 2.10
CA ARG A 222 12.58 2.69 1.45
C ARG A 222 12.63 1.18 1.75
N SER A 223 12.48 0.77 3.02
CA SER A 223 12.43 -0.66 3.38
C SER A 223 11.31 -1.40 2.64
N ILE A 224 10.11 -0.81 2.57
CA ILE A 224 8.97 -1.42 1.87
C ILE A 224 9.25 -1.57 0.37
N ALA A 225 9.86 -0.57 -0.24
CA ALA A 225 10.24 -0.61 -1.65
C ALA A 225 11.33 -1.66 -1.92
N VAL A 226 12.35 -1.79 -1.07
CA VAL A 226 13.35 -2.88 -1.19
C VAL A 226 12.66 -4.25 -1.17
N GLU A 227 11.77 -4.47 -0.21
CA GLU A 227 11.01 -5.71 -0.10
C GLU A 227 10.08 -5.96 -1.30
N ALA A 228 9.53 -4.92 -1.89
CA ALA A 228 8.70 -5.02 -3.09
C ALA A 228 9.55 -5.32 -4.35
N ILE A 229 10.69 -4.65 -4.50
CA ILE A 229 11.57 -4.82 -5.67
C ILE A 229 12.17 -6.22 -5.73
N LYS A 230 12.47 -6.81 -4.56
CA LYS A 230 12.97 -8.19 -4.47
C LYS A 230 12.00 -9.26 -4.99
N THR A 231 10.72 -8.92 -5.22
CA THR A 231 9.75 -9.85 -5.83
C THR A 231 9.76 -9.81 -7.36
N ILE A 232 10.55 -8.93 -8.00
CA ILE A 232 10.70 -8.88 -9.44
C ILE A 232 11.51 -10.11 -9.90
N PRO A 233 10.98 -10.96 -10.79
CA PRO A 233 11.67 -12.14 -11.28
C PRO A 233 12.84 -11.77 -12.20
N GLY A 234 13.84 -12.64 -12.28
CA GLY A 234 15.01 -12.50 -13.17
C GLY A 234 16.34 -12.61 -12.44
N ASP A 235 17.44 -12.47 -13.19
CA ASP A 235 18.81 -12.61 -12.69
C ASP A 235 19.36 -11.34 -12.02
N ASN A 236 18.54 -10.29 -11.91
CA ASN A 236 18.94 -9.04 -11.27
C ASN A 236 19.18 -9.26 -9.78
N ASN A 237 20.42 -9.06 -9.34
CA ASN A 237 20.76 -9.16 -7.93
C ASN A 237 20.32 -7.89 -7.17
N TRP A 238 19.08 -7.87 -6.67
CA TRP A 238 18.52 -6.73 -5.90
C TRP A 238 19.12 -6.51 -4.51
N THR A 239 20.00 -7.40 -4.03
CA THR A 239 20.55 -7.32 -2.66
C THR A 239 21.42 -6.08 -2.42
N HIS A 240 21.91 -5.44 -3.48
CA HIS A 240 22.65 -4.17 -3.36
C HIS A 240 21.78 -3.05 -2.75
N LEU A 241 20.48 -3.01 -3.06
CA LEU A 241 19.53 -2.01 -2.55
C LEU A 241 19.34 -2.08 -1.02
N GLU A 242 19.61 -3.22 -0.40
CA GLU A 242 19.52 -3.40 1.06
C GLU A 242 20.51 -2.48 1.80
N HIS A 243 21.68 -2.25 1.19
CA HIS A 243 22.82 -1.58 1.81
C HIS A 243 23.08 -0.18 1.25
N GLU A 244 22.52 0.11 0.07
CA GLU A 244 22.76 1.33 -0.67
C GLU A 244 21.63 2.34 -0.43
N ALA A 245 21.92 3.36 0.37
CA ALA A 245 21.17 4.60 0.38
C ALA A 245 21.92 5.59 -0.53
N TYR A 246 21.31 5.95 -1.66
CA TYR A 246 21.86 6.90 -2.62
C TYR A 246 20.90 8.07 -2.82
N GLY A 247 21.42 9.28 -2.62
CA GLY A 247 20.73 10.52 -2.95
C GLY A 247 20.01 11.16 -1.75
N PRO A 248 19.94 12.50 -1.72
CA PRO A 248 19.22 13.24 -0.69
C PRO A 248 17.73 12.93 -0.73
N ARG A 249 17.07 13.09 0.41
CA ARG A 249 15.62 13.05 0.53
C ARG A 249 15.00 14.31 -0.08
N LEU A 250 13.80 14.22 -0.65
CA LEU A 250 13.09 15.42 -1.08
C LEU A 250 12.67 16.24 0.15
N PRO A 251 12.63 17.58 0.05
CA PRO A 251 12.16 18.48 1.10
C PRO A 251 10.63 18.40 1.26
N LEU A 252 10.12 17.23 1.67
CA LEU A 252 8.71 16.92 1.79
C LEU A 252 8.41 16.38 3.20
N ASP A 253 7.28 16.78 3.76
CA ASP A 253 6.79 16.32 5.07
C ASP A 253 5.94 15.04 4.99
N ILE A 254 6.17 14.22 3.96
CA ILE A 254 5.44 12.97 3.68
C ILE A 254 6.45 11.82 3.52
N PRO A 255 6.12 10.62 4.02
CA PRO A 255 6.82 9.38 3.67
C PRO A 255 7.09 9.28 2.17
N GLN A 256 8.32 8.98 1.78
CA GLN A 256 8.75 9.14 0.39
C GLN A 256 9.69 8.03 -0.06
N VAL A 257 9.63 7.72 -1.36
CA VAL A 257 10.55 6.80 -2.02
C VAL A 257 10.88 7.30 -3.40
N ILE A 258 12.17 7.27 -3.72
CA ILE A 258 12.74 7.81 -4.94
C ILE A 258 13.46 6.64 -5.62
N CYS A 259 12.94 6.23 -6.76
CA CYS A 259 13.60 5.29 -7.65
C CYS A 259 14.43 6.09 -8.65
N SER A 260 15.68 5.69 -8.87
CA SER A 260 16.56 6.41 -9.77
C SER A 260 17.54 5.49 -10.44
N PHE A 261 18.08 5.94 -11.57
CA PHE A 261 19.21 5.31 -12.21
C PHE A 261 20.45 6.19 -12.01
N ASN A 262 21.54 5.58 -11.58
CA ASN A 262 22.79 6.28 -11.38
C ASN A 262 23.63 6.14 -12.65
N ASP A 263 23.85 7.24 -13.38
CA ASP A 263 24.72 7.24 -14.56
C ASP A 263 25.94 8.12 -14.31
N ASN A 264 27.12 7.50 -14.30
CA ASN A 264 28.38 8.22 -14.10
C ASN A 264 28.85 8.95 -15.38
N ASN A 265 28.26 8.70 -16.54
CA ASN A 265 28.74 9.23 -17.81
C ASN A 265 27.68 10.04 -18.55
N PHE A 266 27.78 11.37 -18.44
CA PHE A 266 27.01 12.34 -19.24
C PHE A 266 27.21 12.21 -20.78
N ALA A 267 28.11 11.33 -21.24
CA ALA A 267 28.58 11.27 -22.63
C ALA A 267 27.93 10.19 -23.52
N TYR A 268 27.15 9.24 -22.97
CA TYR A 268 26.58 8.11 -23.75
C TYR A 268 25.05 8.12 -23.76
N ARG A 269 24.46 9.08 -24.49
CA ARG A 269 22.99 9.21 -24.67
C ARG A 269 22.41 8.42 -25.86
N HIS A 270 23.15 7.49 -26.46
CA HIS A 270 22.79 6.96 -27.79
C HIS A 270 22.53 5.46 -27.93
N ASP A 271 22.47 4.67 -26.86
CA ASP A 271 21.98 3.29 -26.95
C ASP A 271 20.48 3.20 -26.60
N ILE A 272 19.62 3.27 -27.61
CA ILE A 272 18.15 3.17 -27.50
C ILE A 272 17.73 1.89 -26.78
N GLN A 273 18.47 0.79 -26.98
CA GLN A 273 18.18 -0.51 -26.37
C GLN A 273 18.46 -0.53 -24.86
N ASN A 274 19.46 0.24 -24.40
CA ASN A 274 19.72 0.44 -22.97
C ASN A 274 18.70 1.37 -22.32
N SER A 275 18.15 2.35 -23.06
CA SER A 275 17.11 3.25 -22.54
C SER A 275 15.82 2.48 -22.22
N ARG A 276 15.33 1.65 -23.15
CA ARG A 276 14.10 0.87 -22.92
C ARG A 276 14.24 -0.08 -21.73
N LEU A 277 15.37 -0.76 -21.60
CA LEU A 277 15.60 -1.66 -20.46
C LEU A 277 15.59 -0.91 -19.13
N ARG A 278 16.16 0.31 -19.09
CA ARG A 278 16.11 1.18 -17.91
C ARG A 278 14.67 1.55 -17.56
N ASP A 279 13.88 1.99 -18.54
CA ASP A 279 12.48 2.38 -18.33
C ASP A 279 11.62 1.20 -17.86
N VAL A 280 11.77 0.02 -18.48
CA VAL A 280 11.13 -1.22 -18.03
C VAL A 280 11.48 -1.51 -16.58
N THR A 281 12.77 -1.45 -16.23
CA THR A 281 13.22 -1.77 -14.88
C THR A 281 12.70 -0.77 -13.85
N LEU A 282 12.75 0.53 -14.13
CA LEU A 282 12.20 1.58 -13.27
C LEU A 282 10.69 1.44 -13.12
N ALA A 283 9.98 1.14 -14.22
CA ALA A 283 8.54 0.88 -14.20
C ALA A 283 8.19 -0.36 -13.35
N GLN A 284 8.98 -1.43 -13.44
CA GLN A 284 8.81 -2.60 -12.58
C GLN A 284 9.08 -2.25 -11.12
N MET A 285 10.18 -1.57 -10.78
CA MET A 285 10.49 -1.16 -9.42
C MET A 285 9.38 -0.29 -8.79
N ILE A 286 8.93 0.73 -9.52
CA ILE A 286 7.89 1.65 -9.03
C ILE A 286 6.53 0.95 -8.95
N SER A 287 6.20 0.09 -9.92
CA SER A 287 4.93 -0.65 -9.93
C SER A 287 4.83 -1.61 -8.74
N GLN A 288 5.90 -2.36 -8.43
CA GLN A 288 5.91 -3.25 -7.26
C GLN A 288 5.80 -2.46 -5.95
N THR A 289 6.49 -1.32 -5.87
CA THR A 289 6.42 -0.43 -4.70
C THR A 289 5.00 0.10 -4.49
N ILE A 290 4.38 0.65 -5.54
CA ILE A 290 3.00 1.14 -5.51
C ILE A 290 2.03 0.00 -5.20
N TRP A 291 2.23 -1.18 -5.78
CA TRP A 291 1.39 -2.35 -5.56
C TRP A 291 1.41 -2.76 -4.09
N ARG A 292 2.60 -2.92 -3.50
CA ARG A 292 2.75 -3.28 -2.09
C ARG A 292 2.14 -2.23 -1.18
N LEU A 293 2.40 -0.94 -1.45
CA LEU A 293 1.83 0.16 -0.67
C LEU A 293 0.32 0.28 -0.83
N SER A 294 -0.24 -0.09 -1.98
CA SER A 294 -1.68 -0.02 -2.23
C SER A 294 -2.39 -1.19 -1.55
N GLU A 295 -1.93 -2.41 -1.80
CA GLU A 295 -2.71 -3.61 -1.55
C GLU A 295 -2.50 -4.21 -0.17
N SER A 296 -1.36 -3.94 0.49
CA SER A 296 -1.09 -4.44 1.85
C SER A 296 -2.18 -3.99 2.82
N THR A 297 -2.76 -4.93 3.56
CA THR A 297 -3.79 -4.62 4.57
C THR A 297 -3.21 -3.79 5.71
N VAL A 298 -2.07 -4.21 6.24
CA VAL A 298 -1.26 -3.49 7.22
C VAL A 298 0.12 -3.25 6.65
N ILE A 299 0.59 -2.01 6.64
CA ILE A 299 1.95 -1.68 6.23
C ILE A 299 2.88 -2.09 7.38
N GLN A 300 3.67 -3.15 7.17
CA GLN A 300 4.67 -3.61 8.12
C GLN A 300 6.05 -3.10 7.71
N TRP A 301 6.82 -2.63 8.69
CA TRP A 301 8.19 -2.16 8.48
C TRP A 301 9.18 -3.24 8.92
N ASP A 302 10.04 -3.70 8.02
CA ASP A 302 11.26 -4.40 8.40
C ASP A 302 12.39 -3.38 8.67
N PRO A 303 12.79 -3.21 9.94
CA PRO A 303 13.80 -2.23 10.30
C PRO A 303 15.23 -2.75 10.10
N LYS A 304 15.43 -3.97 9.59
CA LYS A 304 16.77 -4.54 9.31
C LYS A 304 17.59 -3.63 8.40
N TYR A 305 16.98 -3.13 7.32
CA TYR A 305 17.66 -2.25 6.37
C TYR A 305 18.10 -0.95 7.02
N PHE A 306 17.22 -0.33 7.79
CA PHE A 306 17.51 0.88 8.54
C PHE A 306 18.65 0.69 9.56
N ASN A 307 18.61 -0.39 10.33
CA ASN A 307 19.67 -0.72 11.29
C ASN A 307 21.03 -0.87 10.60
N ASN A 308 21.08 -1.59 9.48
CA ASN A 308 22.32 -1.77 8.71
C ASN A 308 22.85 -0.45 8.15
N THR A 309 21.97 0.38 7.59
CA THR A 309 22.34 1.70 7.06
C THR A 309 22.92 2.61 8.15
N ILE A 310 22.27 2.70 9.31
CA ILE A 310 22.74 3.55 10.41
C ILE A 310 24.08 3.05 10.94
N ASN A 311 24.23 1.75 11.20
CA ASN A 311 25.49 1.21 11.72
C ASN A 311 26.66 1.45 10.77
N LYS A 312 26.47 1.22 9.46
CA LYS A 312 27.52 1.48 8.44
C LYS A 312 27.95 2.95 8.41
N ILE A 313 27.02 3.88 8.61
CA ILE A 313 27.33 5.31 8.65
C ILE A 313 28.04 5.67 9.95
N LEU A 314 27.61 5.12 11.09
CA LEU A 314 28.29 5.33 12.35
C LEU A 314 29.71 4.76 12.36
N GLU A 315 29.97 3.64 11.67
CA GLU A 315 31.32 3.10 11.47
C GLU A 315 32.22 4.05 10.66
N SER A 316 31.65 4.83 9.73
CA SER A 316 32.41 5.79 8.93
C SER A 316 32.81 7.07 9.67
N ILE A 317 32.19 7.35 10.82
CA ILE A 317 32.47 8.54 11.64
C ILE A 317 33.57 8.20 12.67
N ASP A 318 34.57 9.06 12.78
CA ASP A 318 35.68 8.94 13.74
C ASP A 318 35.18 8.59 15.16
N THR A 319 35.60 7.42 15.63
CA THR A 319 35.13 6.77 16.86
C THR A 319 35.50 7.54 18.11
N ASP A 320 36.71 8.10 18.17
CA ASP A 320 37.24 8.66 19.41
C ASP A 320 36.66 10.04 19.73
N ARG A 321 36.31 10.82 18.69
CA ARG A 321 35.83 12.20 18.82
C ARG A 321 34.35 12.33 19.15
N PHE A 322 33.53 11.36 18.74
CA PHE A 322 32.07 11.43 18.87
C PHE A 322 31.49 10.27 19.68
N GLN A 323 32.32 9.60 20.49
CA GLN A 323 31.95 8.34 21.13
C GLN A 323 30.66 8.43 21.96
N ASP A 324 30.50 9.46 22.78
CA ASP A 324 29.31 9.63 23.64
C ASP A 324 28.03 9.79 22.81
N ALA A 325 28.08 10.60 21.75
CA ALA A 325 26.95 10.81 20.85
C ALA A 325 26.61 9.54 20.07
N LYS A 326 27.61 8.79 19.59
CA LYS A 326 27.42 7.50 18.92
C LYS A 326 26.79 6.47 19.86
N VAL A 327 27.31 6.35 21.09
CA VAL A 327 26.77 5.42 22.10
C VAL A 327 25.31 5.77 22.44
N LYS A 328 25.00 7.06 22.60
CA LYS A 328 23.63 7.51 22.86
C LYS A 328 22.70 7.17 21.68
N LEU A 329 23.13 7.43 20.45
CA LEU A 329 22.36 7.13 19.25
C LEU A 329 22.13 5.62 19.09
N ILE A 330 23.15 4.79 19.29
CA ILE A 330 23.05 3.32 19.23
C ILE A 330 22.06 2.80 20.29
N LYS A 331 22.12 3.33 21.52
CA LYS A 331 21.16 2.96 22.58
C LYS A 331 19.73 3.32 22.18
N THR A 332 19.53 4.51 21.61
CA THR A 332 18.23 4.99 21.14
C THR A 332 17.71 4.13 20.00
N LEU A 333 18.56 3.82 19.02
CA LEU A 333 18.25 2.92 17.92
C LEU A 333 17.80 1.55 18.43
N LYS A 334 18.50 0.95 19.40
CA LYS A 334 18.10 -0.35 19.99
C LYS A 334 16.69 -0.31 20.59
N ILE A 335 16.33 0.77 21.28
CA ILE A 335 14.99 0.92 21.86
C ILE A 335 13.93 1.01 20.75
N LEU A 336 14.18 1.85 19.73
CA LEU A 336 13.30 1.98 18.57
C LEU A 336 13.09 0.65 17.85
N LEU A 337 14.17 -0.09 17.56
CA LEU A 337 14.10 -1.39 16.89
C LEU A 337 13.32 -2.42 17.69
N THR A 338 13.48 -2.44 19.02
CA THR A 338 12.70 -3.33 19.89
C THR A 338 11.21 -2.97 19.87
N ALA A 339 10.87 -1.69 19.91
CA ALA A 339 9.47 -1.24 19.85
C ALA A 339 8.80 -1.61 18.52
N VAL A 340 9.50 -1.43 17.39
CA VAL A 340 9.00 -1.83 16.05
C VAL A 340 8.82 -3.35 15.96
N LYS A 341 9.75 -4.15 16.50
CA LYS A 341 9.60 -5.60 16.55
C LYS A 341 8.40 -6.04 17.37
N ALA A 342 8.14 -5.38 18.50
CA ALA A 342 6.96 -5.64 19.32
C ALA A 342 5.67 -5.29 18.55
N LEU A 343 5.64 -4.15 17.85
CA LEU A 343 4.51 -3.77 16.98
C LEU A 343 4.26 -4.82 15.89
N ASN A 344 5.30 -5.27 15.18
CA ASN A 344 5.14 -6.30 14.14
C ASN A 344 4.60 -7.61 14.73
N ALA A 345 5.11 -8.04 15.89
CA ALA A 345 4.62 -9.25 16.56
C ALA A 345 3.14 -9.13 16.99
N GLU A 346 2.70 -7.93 17.40
CA GLU A 346 1.30 -7.65 17.70
C GLU A 346 0.42 -7.74 16.45
N ILE A 347 0.88 -7.20 15.32
CA ILE A 347 0.19 -7.28 14.03
C ILE A 347 0.07 -8.74 13.58
N ASP A 348 1.15 -9.52 13.69
CA ASP A 348 1.20 -10.93 13.25
C ASP A 348 0.31 -11.84 14.12
N ALA A 349 0.16 -11.52 15.41
CA ALA A 349 -0.71 -12.27 16.32
C ALA A 349 -2.21 -12.03 16.08
N ALA A 350 -2.59 -11.03 15.27
CA ALA A 350 -3.97 -10.67 15.04
C ALA A 350 -4.63 -11.56 13.97
N GLU A 351 -5.18 -12.71 14.39
CA GLU A 351 -5.81 -13.71 13.51
C GLU A 351 -6.97 -13.18 12.63
N ASN A 352 -7.66 -12.13 13.08
CA ASN A 352 -8.70 -11.43 12.32
C ASN A 352 -8.52 -9.93 12.52
N VAL A 353 -7.71 -9.31 11.66
CA VAL A 353 -7.49 -7.86 11.72
C VAL A 353 -8.81 -7.15 11.40
N GLN A 354 -9.46 -6.62 12.45
CA GLN A 354 -10.59 -5.72 12.27
C GLN A 354 -10.13 -4.52 11.44
N ILE A 355 -10.96 -4.06 10.50
CA ILE A 355 -10.65 -2.95 9.58
C ILE A 355 -10.16 -1.71 10.35
N LEU A 356 -10.74 -1.43 11.51
CA LEU A 356 -10.34 -0.31 12.36
C LEU A 356 -8.91 -0.47 12.91
N HIS A 357 -8.55 -1.65 13.40
CA HIS A 357 -7.21 -1.93 13.91
C HIS A 357 -6.16 -1.83 12.81
N ALA A 358 -6.45 -2.38 11.62
CA ALA A 358 -5.59 -2.23 10.44
C ALA A 358 -5.30 -0.75 10.13
N ARG A 359 -6.35 0.08 10.18
CA ARG A 359 -6.23 1.52 9.94
C ARG A 359 -5.40 2.22 11.01
N MET A 360 -5.62 1.91 12.27
CA MET A 360 -4.83 2.49 13.37
C MET A 360 -3.35 2.13 13.25
N TRP A 361 -3.01 0.89 12.90
CA TRP A 361 -1.62 0.49 12.64
C TRP A 361 -1.03 1.19 11.44
N ASN A 362 -1.77 1.30 10.34
CA ASN A 362 -1.30 2.03 9.15
C ASN A 362 -1.03 3.50 9.48
N ASP A 363 -1.93 4.18 10.18
CA ASP A 363 -1.75 5.58 10.55
C ASP A 363 -0.55 5.74 11.51
N LEU A 364 -0.38 4.83 12.47
CA LEU A 364 0.80 4.81 13.36
C LEU A 364 2.12 4.68 12.60
N ILE A 365 2.18 3.79 11.61
CA ILE A 365 3.39 3.58 10.80
C ILE A 365 3.71 4.81 9.95
N LEU A 366 2.69 5.51 9.45
CA LEU A 366 2.87 6.76 8.72
C LEU A 366 3.38 7.89 9.62
N ASP A 367 2.81 8.03 10.82
CA ASP A 367 3.26 9.01 11.80
C ASP A 367 4.69 8.71 12.27
N LEU A 368 5.02 7.43 12.46
CA LEU A 368 6.36 6.96 12.77
C LEU A 368 7.37 7.37 11.69
N ASP A 369 7.08 7.07 10.42
CA ASP A 369 8.00 7.39 9.31
C ASP A 369 8.15 8.91 9.13
N LYS A 370 7.08 9.68 9.35
CA LYS A 370 7.14 11.16 9.37
C LYS A 370 8.01 11.68 10.51
N ALA A 371 7.94 11.06 11.69
CA ALA A 371 8.81 11.42 12.81
C ALA A 371 10.28 11.06 12.56
N LEU A 372 10.53 9.93 11.89
CA LEU A 372 11.87 9.53 11.44
C LEU A 372 12.43 10.48 10.39
N LEU A 373 11.63 10.93 9.41
CA LEU A 373 12.01 11.98 8.46
C LEU A 373 12.42 13.29 9.17
N CYS A 374 11.72 13.62 10.26
CA CYS A 374 12.00 14.78 11.09
C CYS A 374 12.15 16.08 10.25
N PRO A 375 11.13 16.49 9.49
CA PRO A 375 11.25 17.63 8.58
C PRO A 375 11.48 18.94 9.34
N ASP A 376 12.32 19.82 8.79
CA ASP A 376 12.45 21.18 9.29
C ASP A 376 11.18 21.99 9.03
N LYS A 377 10.88 22.93 9.92
CA LYS A 377 9.66 23.75 9.82
C LYS A 377 9.77 24.84 8.75
N ILE A 378 10.99 25.21 8.35
CA ILE A 378 11.27 26.31 7.44
C ILE A 378 11.23 25.83 5.99
N ASP A 379 11.95 24.74 5.69
CA ASP A 379 12.16 24.26 4.31
C ASP A 379 11.75 22.80 4.09
N SER A 380 11.24 22.11 5.12
CA SER A 380 10.86 20.70 5.07
C SER A 380 12.01 19.72 4.76
N HIS A 381 13.26 20.15 4.79
CA HIS A 381 14.39 19.24 4.66
C HIS A 381 14.47 18.28 5.86
N SER A 382 14.82 17.03 5.57
CA SER A 382 14.94 15.97 6.58
C SER A 382 16.14 16.20 7.48
N LYS A 383 15.90 16.36 8.78
CA LYS A 383 16.97 16.49 9.79
C LYS A 383 17.75 15.22 10.07
N THR A 384 17.31 14.12 9.49
CA THR A 384 17.99 12.82 9.57
C THR A 384 18.44 12.36 8.18
N ASP A 385 18.62 13.27 7.22
CA ASP A 385 19.17 12.90 5.92
C ASP A 385 20.64 12.46 6.04
N LEU A 386 20.86 11.17 5.95
CA LEU A 386 22.17 10.59 6.23
C LEU A 386 23.20 10.91 5.13
N THR A 387 22.78 11.46 3.98
CA THR A 387 23.72 11.93 2.96
C THR A 387 24.60 13.08 3.45
N MET A 388 24.16 13.85 4.46
CA MET A 388 24.95 14.91 5.07
C MET A 388 26.29 14.41 5.60
N PHE A 389 26.38 13.18 6.12
CA PHE A 389 27.66 12.64 6.61
C PHE A 389 28.69 12.37 5.50
N ARG A 390 28.29 12.39 4.23
CA ARG A 390 29.19 12.26 3.08
C ARG A 390 29.74 13.60 2.62
N GLU A 391 29.19 14.71 3.11
CA GLU A 391 29.70 16.05 2.84
C GLU A 391 30.83 16.37 3.83
N SER A 392 31.78 17.20 3.42
CA SER A 392 32.84 17.66 4.33
C SER A 392 32.24 18.66 5.30
N ILE A 393 31.88 18.22 6.50
CA ILE A 393 31.24 19.05 7.53
C ILE A 393 32.19 19.25 8.73
N SER A 394 32.16 20.44 9.34
CA SER A 394 32.90 20.76 10.56
C SER A 394 32.51 19.84 11.74
N GLU A 395 33.44 19.60 12.65
CA GLU A 395 33.24 18.75 13.84
C GLU A 395 32.03 19.20 14.69
N SER A 396 31.88 20.51 14.91
CA SER A 396 30.78 21.09 15.68
C SER A 396 29.41 20.77 15.07
N THR A 397 29.35 20.77 13.74
CA THR A 397 28.13 20.47 12.99
C THR A 397 27.83 18.98 13.02
N THR A 398 28.83 18.11 12.91
CA THR A 398 28.66 16.65 13.02
C THR A 398 28.10 16.24 14.38
N LEU A 399 28.61 16.81 15.47
CA LEU A 399 28.07 16.55 16.82
C LEU A 399 26.64 17.05 16.97
N ALA A 400 26.35 18.28 16.52
CA ALA A 400 25.00 18.83 16.54
C ALA A 400 24.03 17.95 15.75
N TYR A 401 24.47 17.43 14.61
CA TYR A 401 23.70 16.57 13.73
C TYR A 401 23.39 15.21 14.37
N LEU A 402 24.37 14.54 14.98
CA LEU A 402 24.15 13.28 15.71
C LEU A 402 23.14 13.45 16.87
N ASN A 403 23.23 14.55 17.60
CA ASN A 403 22.29 14.88 18.67
C ASN A 403 20.89 15.14 18.14
N GLN A 404 20.78 15.80 16.98
CA GLN A 404 19.51 16.06 16.32
C GLN A 404 18.84 14.77 15.85
N ILE A 405 19.58 13.87 15.20
CA ILE A 405 19.09 12.54 14.81
C ILE A 405 18.59 11.78 16.03
N THR A 406 19.38 11.76 17.11
CA THR A 406 19.01 11.09 18.37
C THR A 406 17.68 11.61 18.90
N LYS A 407 17.48 12.93 18.91
CA LYS A 407 16.22 13.55 19.34
C LYS A 407 15.05 13.17 18.45
N CYS A 408 15.24 13.11 17.12
CA CYS A 408 14.19 12.67 16.20
C CYS A 408 13.78 11.21 16.48
N TYR A 409 14.74 10.34 16.79
CA TYR A 409 14.45 8.94 17.15
C TYR A 409 13.80 8.80 18.53
N GLU A 410 14.17 9.63 19.51
CA GLU A 410 13.46 9.72 20.79
C GLU A 410 11.97 10.09 20.58
N ASN A 411 11.68 11.06 19.70
CA ASN A 411 10.29 11.40 19.35
C ASN A 411 9.55 10.25 18.64
N ALA A 412 10.22 9.54 17.73
CA ALA A 412 9.66 8.39 17.05
C ALA A 412 9.32 7.25 18.04
N ILE A 413 10.15 7.03 19.06
CA ILE A 413 9.88 6.09 20.15
C ILE A 413 8.64 6.52 20.95
N GLN A 414 8.50 7.81 21.25
CA GLN A 414 7.35 8.33 21.98
C GLN A 414 6.03 8.02 21.26
N ILE A 415 5.98 8.19 19.94
CA ILE A 415 4.79 7.84 19.13
C ILE A 415 4.41 6.37 19.28
N LEU A 416 5.39 5.46 19.33
CA LEU A 416 5.15 4.03 19.54
C LEU A 416 4.66 3.73 20.97
N GLN A 417 5.09 4.51 21.95
CA GLN A 417 4.77 4.32 23.37
C GLN A 417 3.40 4.91 23.76
N GLU A 418 3.02 6.08 23.23
CA GLU A 418 1.73 6.73 23.50
C GLU A 418 0.52 5.88 23.05
N ARG A 419 0.74 4.89 22.19
CA ARG A 419 -0.26 3.88 21.83
C ARG A 419 -0.46 2.80 22.90
N THR A 420 0.56 2.53 23.70
CA THR A 420 0.54 1.45 24.72
C THR A 420 0.00 1.90 26.08
N SER A 421 -0.21 3.21 26.28
CA SER A 421 -0.86 3.83 27.44
C SER A 421 -2.33 4.12 27.16
#